data_AF-R2NTK0-F1
#
_entry.id   AF-R2NTK0-F1
#
_cell.length_a   1.000
_cell.length_b   1.000
_cell.length_c   1.000
_cell.angle_alpha   90.00
_cell.angle_beta   90.00
_cell.angle_gamma   90.00
#
_symmetry.space_group_name_H-M   'P 1'
#
loop_
_entity.id
_entity.type
_entity.pdbx_description
1 polymer ?
#
loop_
_entity_poly.entity_id
_entity_poly.type
_entity_poly.pdbx_seq_one_letter_code
_entity_poly.pdbx_strand_id
1 'polypeptide(L)' 'MEYQYLVQVETIVGEMTEETFTTHREALCYATNYGRVKMSKVFKAGEQVNEFNY' A
#
# COMPACT_ATOMS: atom_id res chain seq x y z
N MET A 1 -12.05 -12.51 9.35
CA MET A 1 -11.07 -11.50 9.82
C MET A 1 -11.31 -10.26 9.00
N GLU A 2 -11.64 -9.13 9.63
CA GLU A 2 -11.84 -7.87 8.90
C GLU A 2 -10.48 -7.32 8.47
N TYR A 3 -10.31 -7.03 7.18
CA TYR A 3 -9.12 -6.35 6.66
C TYR A 3 -9.11 -4.93 7.19
N GLN A 4 -8.00 -4.52 7.81
CA GLN A 4 -7.89 -3.24 8.50
C GLN A 4 -7.15 -2.18 7.67
N TYR A 5 -6.33 -2.63 6.72
CA TYR A 5 -5.46 -1.77 5.93
C TYR A 5 -5.77 -1.93 4.45
N LEU A 6 -5.80 -0.80 3.75
CA LEU A 6 -5.85 -0.72 2.29
C LEU A 6 -4.54 -0.11 1.82
N VAL A 7 -3.90 -0.71 0.83
CA VAL A 7 -2.69 -0.17 0.22
C VAL A 7 -2.99 0.14 -1.24
N GLN A 8 -2.80 1.38 -1.63
CA GLN A 8 -2.85 1.83 -3.02
C GLN A 8 -1.42 1.99 -3.53
N VAL A 9 -1.16 1.52 -4.74
CA VAL A 9 0.18 1.46 -5.32
C VAL A 9 0.14 1.93 -6.76
N GLU A 10 1.03 2.85 -7.13
CA GLU A 10 1.42 3.11 -8.52
C GLU A 10 2.66 2.25 -8.82
N THR A 11 2.55 1.35 -9.77
CA THR A 11 3.66 0.50 -10.20
C THR A 11 4.65 1.27 -11.07
N ILE A 12 5.84 0.72 -11.26
CA ILE A 12 6.87 1.29 -12.15
C ILE A 12 6.43 1.45 -13.61
N VAL A 13 5.43 0.67 -14.05
CA VAL A 13 4.85 0.78 -15.40
C VAL A 13 3.64 1.72 -15.45
N GLY A 14 3.30 2.38 -14.34
CA GLY A 14 2.22 3.37 -14.25
C GLY A 14 0.83 2.77 -13.98
N GLU A 15 0.73 1.47 -13.69
CA GLU A 15 -0.54 0.85 -13.31
C GLU A 15 -0.88 1.15 -11.84
N MET A 16 -2.15 1.45 -11.58
CA MET A 16 -2.68 1.65 -10.23
C MET A 16 -3.31 0.36 -9.73
N THR A 17 -2.87 -0.12 -8.57
CA THR A 17 -3.40 -1.33 -7.92
C THR A 17 -3.76 -1.06 -6.48
N GLU A 18 -4.76 -1.78 -5.97
CA GLU A 18 -5.20 -1.70 -4.58
C GLU A 18 -5.23 -3.10 -3.96
N GLU A 19 -4.76 -3.22 -2.72
CA GLU A 19 -4.72 -4.49 -2.01
C GLU A 19 -5.06 -4.28 -0.53
N THR A 20 -5.72 -5.26 0.09
CA THR A 20 -6.15 -5.15 1.50
C THR A 20 -5.41 -6.14 2.39
N PHE A 21 -5.10 -5.72 3.61
CA PHE A 21 -4.31 -6.51 4.56
C PHE A 21 -4.91 -6.48 5.96
N THR A 22 -4.70 -7.56 6.70
CA THR A 22 -5.14 -7.67 8.09
C THR A 22 -4.16 -6.96 9.04
N THR A 23 -2.86 -7.03 8.75
CA THR A 23 -1.83 -6.44 9.62
C THR A 23 -1.14 -5.25 8.97
N HIS A 24 -0.69 -4.31 9.81
CA HIS A 24 0.08 -3.16 9.36
C HIS A 24 1.41 -3.58 8.72
N ARG A 25 2.04 -4.64 9.25
CA ARG A 25 3.33 -5.14 8.76
C ARG A 25 3.22 -5.62 7.32
N GLU A 26 2.20 -6.41 7.00
CA GLU A 26 1.98 -6.90 5.63
C GLU A 26 1.70 -5.74 4.67
N ALA A 27 0.85 -4.80 5.09
CA ALA A 27 0.56 -3.59 4.32
C ALA A 27 1.84 -2.80 4.00
N LEU A 28 2.71 -2.60 4.99
CA LEU A 28 4.00 -1.93 4.81
C LEU A 28 4.93 -2.72 3.88
N CYS A 29 5.08 -4.03 4.08
CA CYS A 29 5.94 -4.85 3.23
C CYS A 29 5.51 -4.80 1.75
N TYR A 30 4.21 -4.75 1.48
CA TYR A 30 3.69 -4.58 0.13
C TYR A 30 3.92 -3.16 -0.40
N ALA A 31 3.60 -2.13 0.39
CA ALA A 31 3.78 -0.72 0.04
C ALA A 31 5.25 -0.35 -0.25
N THR A 32 6.20 -1.03 0.37
CA THR A 32 7.64 -0.76 0.22
C THR A 32 8.34 -1.76 -0.69
N ASN A 33 7.63 -2.41 -1.62
CA ASN A 33 8.26 -3.29 -2.60
C ASN A 33 8.92 -2.48 -3.74
N TYR A 34 10.09 -1.91 -3.45
CA TYR A 34 10.82 -0.99 -4.34
C TYR A 34 11.13 -1.55 -5.74
N GLY A 35 11.14 -2.87 -5.91
CA GLY A 35 11.36 -3.49 -7.23
C GLY A 35 10.17 -3.36 -8.19
N ARG A 36 8.99 -2.96 -7.69
CA ARG A 36 7.73 -2.95 -8.45
C ARG A 36 6.94 -1.66 -8.29
N VAL A 37 7.23 -0.89 -7.25
CA VAL A 37 6.44 0.26 -6.81
C VAL A 37 7.19 1.56 -7.08
N LYS A 38 6.48 2.53 -7.67
CA LYS A 38 6.94 3.91 -7.85
C LYS A 38 6.40 4.83 -6.75
N MET A 39 5.15 4.61 -6.35
CA MET A 39 4.50 5.32 -5.24
C MET A 39 3.54 4.39 -4.53
N SER A 40 3.39 4.54 -3.22
CA SER A 40 2.34 3.84 -2.47
C SER A 40 1.77 4.66 -1.32
N LYS A 41 0.52 4.35 -0.98
CA LYS A 41 -0.22 4.93 0.14
C LYS A 41 -0.87 3.83 0.94
N VAL A 42 -0.77 3.91 2.27
CA VAL A 42 -1.42 2.98 3.18
C VAL A 42 -2.52 3.71 3.93
N PHE A 43 -3.70 3.12 3.97
CA PHE A 43 -4.87 3.62 4.66
C PHE A 43 -5.29 2.64 5.76
N LYS A 44 -5.84 3.17 6.85
CA LYS A 44 -6.49 2.40 7.91
C LYS A 44 -7.82 3.05 8.25
N ALA A 45 -8.91 2.29 8.17
CA ALA A 45 -10.26 2.81 8.41
C ALA A 45 -10.60 4.10 7.60
N GLY A 46 -10.06 4.22 6.38
CA GLY A 46 -10.25 5.39 5.51
C GLY A 46 -9.26 6.54 5.71
N GLU A 47 -8.41 6.51 6.74
CA GLU A 47 -7.39 7.53 6.98
C GLU A 47 -6.05 7.11 6.38
N GLN A 48 -5.37 8.02 5.66
CA GLN A 48 -4.01 7.79 5.16
C GLN A 48 -3.03 7.82 6.34
N VAL A 49 -2.36 6.70 6.60
CA VAL A 49 -1.40 6.56 7.70
C VAL A 49 0.06 6.59 7.22
N ASN A 50 0.31 6.22 5.96
CA ASN A 50 1.64 6.28 5.35
C ASN A 50 1.55 6.66 3.87
N GLU A 51 2.60 7.32 3.39
CA GLU A 51 2.85 7.59 1.99
C GLU A 51 4.33 7.42 1.70
N PHE A 52 4.63 6.79 0.57
CA PHE A 52 5.98 6.59 0.09
C PHE A 52 6.10 6.96 -1.38
N ASN A 53 7.15 7.72 -1.70
CA ASN A 53 7.50 8.16 -3.04
C ASN A 53 8.94 7.75 -3.31
N TYR A 54 9.20 7.07 -4.43
CA TYR A 54 10.49 6.45 -4.75
C TYR A 54 11.10 6.97 -6.05
#